data_AF-A0A946HXB9-F1
#
_entry.id   AF-A0A946HXB9-F1
#
_cell.length_a   1.000
_cell.length_b   1.000
_cell.length_c   1.000
_cell.angle_alpha   90.00
_cell.angle_beta   90.00
_cell.angle_gamma   90.00
#
_symmetry.space_group_name_H-M   'P 1'
#
loop_
_entity.id
_entity.type
_entity.pdbx_description
1 polymer ?
#
loop_
_entity_poly.entity_id
_entity_poly.type
_entity_poly.pdbx_seq_one_letter_code
_entity_poly.pdbx_strand_id
1 'polypeptide(L)'
;MVDTTERSRLETVISDSFAPWARQVGLSGKLAVALALAALASGIATYTAWTGSAPQTPNPRVVLFLLIIDLVLVLSLGALIARHLVRLWVARRAGSAGSRLHMRFVAMFSLVAVTPAIIVALFSAVFFHLGVQSWFSERVRTVVGGSLAVAEAYVAEHRHTIRADIL
;
A
#
# COMPACT_ATOMS: atom_id res chain seq x y z
N MET A 1 3.58 56.04 -9.81
CA MET A 1 3.77 56.15 -8.35
C MET A 1 2.59 55.42 -7.71
N VAL A 2 2.70 54.08 -7.62
CA VAL A 2 1.62 53.20 -7.12
C VAL A 2 1.82 53.06 -5.62
N ASP A 3 0.75 53.33 -4.88
CA ASP A 3 0.73 53.52 -3.44
C ASP A 3 1.11 52.24 -2.68
N THR A 4 2.11 52.34 -1.80
CA THR A 4 2.65 51.21 -1.01
C THR A 4 1.68 50.69 0.05
N THR A 5 0.60 51.42 0.30
CA THR A 5 -0.39 51.16 1.35
C THR A 5 -1.39 50.05 0.97
N GLU A 6 -1.60 49.78 -0.32
CA GLU A 6 -2.50 48.69 -0.76
C GLU A 6 -1.85 47.30 -0.67
N ARG A 7 -0.54 47.18 -0.91
CA ARG A 7 0.15 45.88 -0.88
C ARG A 7 0.11 45.20 0.49
N SER A 8 0.22 45.96 1.58
CA SER A 8 0.18 45.40 2.94
C SER A 8 -1.22 44.96 3.38
N ARG A 9 -2.28 45.53 2.79
CA ARG A 9 -3.67 45.08 3.01
C ARG A 9 -3.98 43.77 2.29
N LEU A 10 -3.35 43.51 1.14
CA LEU A 10 -3.61 42.28 0.40
C LEU A 10 -2.97 41.05 1.06
N GLU A 11 -1.83 41.21 1.73
CA GLU A 11 -1.15 40.10 2.41
C GLU A 11 -1.83 39.66 3.71
N THR A 12 -2.46 40.59 4.43
CA THR A 12 -3.16 40.30 5.71
C THR A 12 -4.54 39.64 5.49
N VAL A 13 -5.27 40.03 4.45
CA VAL A 13 -6.59 39.46 4.12
C VAL A 13 -6.48 38.00 3.62
N ILE A 14 -5.39 37.63 2.95
CA ILE A 14 -5.15 36.25 2.51
C ILE A 14 -4.76 35.34 3.69
N SER A 15 -4.04 35.85 4.69
CA SER A 15 -3.56 35.03 5.83
C SER A 15 -4.69 34.67 6.80
N ASP A 16 -5.61 35.60 7.09
CA ASP A 16 -6.58 35.42 8.18
C ASP A 16 -7.86 34.68 7.79
N SER A 17 -8.15 34.50 6.48
CA SER A 17 -9.33 33.75 6.04
C SER A 17 -9.13 32.22 6.07
N PHE A 18 -7.88 31.73 6.04
CA PHE A 18 -7.58 30.29 5.98
C PHE A 18 -7.37 29.65 7.36
N ALA A 19 -7.09 30.43 8.41
CA ALA A 19 -6.74 29.91 9.74
C ALA A 19 -7.94 29.55 10.67
N PRO A 20 -9.06 30.31 10.71
CA PRO A 20 -10.16 29.99 11.63
C PRO A 20 -11.18 28.99 11.09
N TRP A 21 -11.30 28.79 9.77
CA TRP A 21 -12.22 27.79 9.19
C TRP A 21 -11.85 26.34 9.58
N ALA A 22 -10.58 26.09 9.90
CA ALA A 22 -10.06 24.77 10.29
C ALA A 22 -10.40 24.33 11.73
N ARG A 23 -11.07 25.16 12.56
CA ARG A 23 -11.37 24.82 13.97
C ARG A 23 -12.83 24.57 14.29
N GLN A 24 -13.78 25.01 13.45
CA GLN A 24 -15.19 25.03 13.85
C GLN A 24 -16.08 23.96 13.20
N VAL A 25 -15.53 23.13 12.32
CA VAL A 25 -16.36 22.19 11.58
C VAL A 25 -16.40 20.83 12.28
N GLY A 26 -17.48 20.58 13.03
CA GLY A 26 -17.99 19.24 13.33
C GLY A 26 -18.40 18.42 12.08
N LEU A 27 -17.90 18.78 10.89
CA LEU A 27 -17.95 18.01 9.64
C LEU A 27 -16.74 17.08 9.47
N SER A 28 -15.85 16.98 10.46
CA SER A 28 -14.58 16.26 10.35
C SER A 28 -14.71 14.79 9.92
N GLY A 29 -15.83 14.11 10.24
CA GLY A 29 -16.09 12.76 9.74
C GLY A 29 -16.42 12.73 8.24
N LYS A 30 -17.30 13.62 7.77
CA LYS A 30 -17.73 13.68 6.37
C LYS A 30 -16.61 14.14 5.44
N LEU A 31 -15.78 15.09 5.88
CA LEU A 31 -14.61 15.55 5.12
C LEU A 31 -13.51 14.50 5.07
N ALA A 32 -13.29 13.75 6.15
CA ALA A 32 -12.33 12.64 6.15
C ALA A 32 -12.80 11.51 5.22
N VAL A 33 -14.09 11.18 5.22
CA VAL A 33 -14.68 10.21 4.28
C VAL A 33 -14.60 10.72 2.84
N ALA A 34 -14.90 12.00 2.60
CA ALA A 34 -14.78 12.59 1.27
C ALA A 34 -13.34 12.58 0.74
N LEU A 35 -12.35 12.90 1.59
CA LEU A 35 -10.93 12.81 1.24
C LEU A 35 -10.47 11.36 1.03
N ALA A 36 -10.95 10.41 1.84
CA ALA A 36 -10.64 8.99 1.67
C ALA A 36 -11.22 8.45 0.35
N LEU A 37 -12.46 8.83 0.02
CA LEU A 37 -13.10 8.50 -1.26
C LEU A 37 -12.37 9.16 -2.43
N ALA A 38 -11.95 10.41 -2.30
CA ALA A 38 -11.16 11.10 -3.32
C ALA A 38 -9.78 10.45 -3.53
N ALA A 39 -9.09 10.03 -2.44
CA ALA A 39 -7.82 9.31 -2.51
C ALA A 39 -7.99 7.92 -3.14
N LEU A 40 -9.07 7.20 -2.82
CA LEU A 40 -9.42 5.94 -3.47
C LEU A 40 -9.70 6.13 -4.96
N ALA A 41 -10.49 7.14 -5.33
CA ALA A 41 -10.80 7.45 -6.73
C ALA A 41 -9.53 7.85 -7.52
N SER A 42 -8.66 8.65 -6.90
CA SER A 42 -7.35 9.03 -7.47
C SER A 42 -6.45 7.82 -7.67
N GLY A 43 -6.33 6.95 -6.67
CA GLY A 43 -5.56 5.71 -6.76
C GLY A 43 -6.07 4.76 -7.85
N ILE A 44 -7.40 4.65 -8.01
CA ILE A 44 -8.01 3.89 -9.11
C ILE A 44 -7.67 4.51 -10.46
N ALA A 45 -7.75 5.84 -10.61
CA ALA A 45 -7.40 6.54 -11.83
C ALA A 45 -5.91 6.38 -12.20
N THR A 46 -5.01 6.41 -11.21
CA THR A 46 -3.58 6.19 -11.42
C THR A 46 -3.28 4.74 -11.80
N TYR A 47 -3.98 3.77 -11.20
CA TYR A 47 -3.88 2.36 -11.57
C TYR A 47 -4.36 2.10 -13.02
N THR A 48 -5.48 2.69 -13.44
CA THR A 48 -5.98 2.52 -14.82
C THR A 48 -5.09 3.23 -15.84
N ALA A 49 -4.55 4.40 -15.50
CA ALA A 49 -3.60 5.12 -16.34
C ALA A 49 -2.28 4.34 -16.53
N TRP A 50 -1.80 3.66 -15.49
CA TRP A 50 -0.57 2.85 -15.56
C TRP A 50 -0.79 1.50 -16.27
N THR A 51 -1.91 0.83 -16.01
CA THR A 51 -2.20 -0.51 -16.61
C THR A 51 -2.49 -0.47 -18.12
N GLY A 52 -2.41 0.71 -18.76
CA GLY A 52 -2.52 0.85 -20.21
C GLY A 52 -3.95 0.65 -20.76
N SER A 53 -4.95 0.69 -19.88
CA SER A 53 -6.38 0.57 -20.22
C SER A 53 -7.02 1.93 -20.59
N ALA A 54 -6.27 3.02 -20.52
CA ALA A 54 -6.68 4.34 -20.98
C ALA A 54 -6.44 4.51 -22.50
N PRO A 55 -7.35 5.16 -23.26
CA PRO A 55 -7.23 5.33 -24.73
C PRO A 55 -6.00 6.12 -25.21
N GLN A 56 -5.22 6.73 -24.32
CA GLN A 56 -4.16 7.68 -24.64
C GLN A 56 -2.80 7.10 -24.26
N THR A 57 -1.83 7.13 -25.18
CA THR A 57 -0.43 6.75 -24.92
C THR A 57 0.09 7.38 -23.62
N PRO A 58 0.70 6.62 -22.69
CA PRO A 58 1.13 7.14 -21.39
C PRO A 58 2.12 8.30 -21.57
N ASN A 59 1.68 9.54 -21.36
CA ASN A 59 2.56 10.69 -21.37
C ASN A 59 3.25 10.78 -20.00
N PRO A 60 4.60 10.64 -19.93
CA PRO A 60 5.33 10.64 -18.66
C PRO A 60 5.08 11.89 -17.80
N ARG A 61 4.81 13.05 -18.43
CA ARG A 61 4.51 14.30 -17.69
C ARG A 61 3.14 14.25 -17.00
N VAL A 62 2.16 13.62 -17.63
CA VAL A 62 0.81 13.48 -17.06
C VAL A 62 0.85 12.51 -15.89
N VAL A 63 1.53 11.37 -16.04
CA VAL A 63 1.71 10.38 -14.96
C VAL A 63 2.44 11.01 -13.76
N LEU A 64 3.50 11.78 -14.00
CA LEU A 64 4.22 12.48 -12.93
C LEU A 64 3.34 13.53 -12.24
N PHE A 65 2.49 14.25 -12.98
CA PHE A 65 1.55 15.20 -12.40
C PHE A 65 0.46 14.52 -11.55
N LEU A 66 -0.12 13.40 -12.02
CA LEU A 66 -1.03 12.58 -11.22
C LEU A 66 -0.36 12.10 -9.93
N LEU A 67 0.89 11.61 -10.03
CA LEU A 67 1.64 11.11 -8.88
C LEU A 67 1.90 12.21 -7.83
N ILE A 68 2.18 13.44 -8.26
CA ILE A 68 2.34 14.58 -7.36
C ILE A 68 1.01 14.90 -6.67
N ILE A 69 -0.11 14.87 -7.40
CA ILE A 69 -1.45 15.09 -6.82
C ILE A 69 -1.77 13.99 -5.81
N ASP A 70 -1.55 12.72 -6.14
CA ASP A 70 -1.72 11.58 -5.24
C ASP A 70 -0.88 11.76 -3.97
N LEU A 71 0.39 12.14 -4.12
CA LEU A 71 1.28 12.38 -2.98
C LEU A 71 0.74 13.47 -2.05
N VAL A 72 0.31 14.60 -2.63
CA VAL A 72 -0.27 15.71 -1.86
C VAL A 72 -1.56 15.28 -1.15
N LEU A 73 -2.45 14.54 -1.83
CA LEU A 73 -3.69 14.03 -1.24
C LEU A 73 -3.41 13.07 -0.08
N VAL A 74 -2.51 12.12 -0.27
CA VAL A 74 -2.15 11.13 0.75
C VAL A 74 -1.48 11.81 1.95
N LEU A 75 -0.55 12.74 1.73
CA LEU A 75 0.09 13.48 2.81
C LEU A 75 -0.92 14.33 3.59
N SER A 76 -1.82 15.02 2.89
CA SER A 76 -2.86 15.85 3.50
C SER A 76 -3.82 15.02 4.35
N LEU A 77 -4.27 13.89 3.81
CA LEU A 77 -5.12 12.94 4.51
C LEU A 77 -4.40 12.32 5.71
N GLY A 78 -3.14 11.91 5.54
CA GLY A 78 -2.29 11.40 6.60
C GLY A 78 -2.11 12.40 7.74
N ALA A 79 -1.85 13.66 7.44
CA ALA A 79 -1.73 14.73 8.42
C ALA A 79 -3.04 14.97 9.19
N LEU A 80 -4.18 14.93 8.50
CA LEU A 80 -5.50 15.10 9.11
C LEU A 80 -5.81 13.94 10.07
N ILE A 81 -5.58 12.70 9.64
CA ILE A 81 -5.73 11.50 10.45
C ILE A 81 -4.80 11.56 11.66
N ALA A 82 -3.52 11.90 11.47
CA ALA A 82 -2.55 12.03 12.55
C ALA A 82 -3.01 13.07 13.58
N ARG A 83 -3.47 14.24 13.14
CA ARG A 83 -4.02 15.27 14.04
C ARG A 83 -5.27 14.79 14.80
N HIS A 84 -6.11 13.99 14.16
CA HIS A 84 -7.28 13.41 14.82
C HIS A 84 -6.87 12.37 15.86
N LEU A 85 -5.91 11.49 15.51
CA LEU A 85 -5.37 10.46 16.39
C LEU A 85 -4.69 11.08 17.62
N VAL A 86 -3.88 12.13 17.42
CA VAL A 86 -3.24 12.89 18.51
C VAL A 86 -4.30 13.52 19.42
N ARG A 87 -5.33 14.16 18.88
CA ARG A 87 -6.42 14.74 19.70
C ARG A 87 -7.15 13.68 20.51
N LEU A 88 -7.50 12.54 19.90
CA LEU A 88 -8.13 11.42 20.61
C LEU A 88 -7.21 10.84 21.69
N TRP A 89 -5.91 10.74 21.41
CA TRP A 89 -4.93 10.24 22.35
C TRP A 89 -4.75 11.18 23.55
N VAL A 90 -4.65 12.49 23.29
CA VAL A 90 -4.57 13.53 24.33
C VAL A 90 -5.86 13.59 25.15
N ALA A 91 -7.04 13.54 24.51
CA ALA A 91 -8.32 13.52 25.20
C ALA A 91 -8.51 12.26 26.07
N ARG A 92 -8.05 11.09 25.58
CA ARG A 92 -8.00 9.86 26.40
C ARG A 92 -7.02 9.98 27.56
N ARG A 93 -5.89 10.68 27.37
CA ARG A 93 -4.88 10.90 28.41
C ARG A 93 -5.35 11.86 29.50
N ALA A 94 -6.14 12.88 29.15
CA ALA A 94 -6.60 13.93 30.06
C ALA A 94 -7.79 13.50 30.95
N GLY A 95 -8.55 12.47 30.56
CA GLY A 95 -9.87 12.22 31.14
C GLY A 95 -10.07 10.94 31.97
N SER A 96 -9.05 10.21 32.45
CA SER A 96 -9.37 8.93 33.11
C SER A 96 -8.37 8.42 34.14
N ALA A 97 -8.63 8.75 35.41
CA ALA A 97 -8.17 7.95 36.55
C ALA A 97 -8.63 6.46 36.44
N GLY A 98 -9.70 6.17 35.69
CA GLY A 98 -10.19 4.81 35.40
C GLY A 98 -9.52 4.06 34.22
N SER A 99 -8.69 4.70 33.38
CA SER A 99 -8.11 4.05 32.19
C SER A 99 -6.95 3.11 32.49
N ARG A 100 -6.29 3.26 33.65
CA ARG A 100 -5.11 2.46 33.99
C ARG A 100 -5.43 0.97 34.08
N LEU A 101 -6.63 0.61 34.54
CA LEU A 101 -7.05 -0.79 34.64
C LEU A 101 -7.35 -1.37 33.25
N HIS A 102 -8.13 -0.66 32.42
CA HIS A 102 -8.43 -1.10 31.05
C HIS A 102 -7.16 -1.19 30.19
N MET A 103 -6.24 -0.22 30.30
CA MET A 103 -4.92 -0.28 29.64
C MET A 103 -4.09 -1.47 30.11
N ARG A 104 -4.11 -1.80 31.41
CA ARG A 104 -3.40 -2.97 31.95
C ARG A 104 -3.96 -4.27 31.39
N PHE A 105 -5.28 -4.40 31.32
CA PHE A 105 -5.94 -5.56 30.69
C PHE A 105 -5.65 -5.64 29.18
N VAL A 106 -5.73 -4.54 28.44
CA VAL A 106 -5.42 -4.50 27.01
C VAL A 106 -3.94 -4.86 26.76
N ALA A 107 -3.02 -4.38 27.59
CA ALA A 107 -1.60 -4.72 27.49
C ALA A 107 -1.34 -6.21 27.75
N MET A 108 -1.93 -6.77 28.81
CA MET A 108 -1.80 -8.21 29.11
C MET A 108 -2.43 -9.08 28.03
N PHE A 109 -3.62 -8.72 27.54
CA PHE A 109 -4.28 -9.45 26.48
C PHE A 109 -3.50 -9.39 25.16
N SER A 110 -2.97 -8.22 24.80
CA SER A 110 -2.14 -8.07 23.61
C SER A 110 -0.87 -8.90 23.72
N LEU A 111 -0.22 -8.95 24.88
CA LEU A 111 0.97 -9.77 25.09
C LEU A 111 0.66 -11.27 24.87
N VAL A 112 -0.43 -11.75 25.46
CA VAL A 112 -0.87 -13.15 25.34
C VAL A 112 -1.29 -13.49 23.90
N ALA A 113 -1.92 -12.56 23.18
CA ALA A 113 -2.34 -12.76 21.79
C ALA A 113 -1.18 -12.68 20.79
N VAL A 114 -0.20 -11.80 21.02
CA VAL A 114 0.96 -11.59 20.14
C VAL A 114 1.95 -12.75 20.23
N THR A 115 2.11 -13.34 21.42
CA THR A 115 3.04 -14.46 21.65
C THR A 115 2.84 -15.62 20.65
N PRO A 116 1.64 -16.23 20.51
CA PRO A 116 1.44 -17.31 19.54
C PRO A 116 1.55 -16.84 18.09
N ALA A 117 1.17 -15.59 17.78
CA ALA A 117 1.30 -15.04 16.43
C ALA A 117 2.76 -14.94 15.98
N ILE A 118 3.65 -14.48 16.87
CA ILE A 118 5.11 -14.44 16.60
C ILE A 118 5.65 -15.85 16.36
N ILE A 119 5.25 -16.81 17.19
CA ILE A 119 5.69 -18.20 17.04
C ILE A 119 5.28 -18.74 15.66
N VAL A 120 4.01 -18.60 15.28
CA VAL A 120 3.52 -19.05 13.97
C VAL A 120 4.24 -18.34 12.81
N ALA A 121 4.50 -17.04 12.93
CA ALA A 121 5.21 -16.28 11.90
C ALA A 121 6.65 -16.78 11.70
N LEU A 122 7.38 -17.04 12.79
CA LEU A 122 8.74 -17.59 12.73
C LEU A 122 8.75 -19.00 12.13
N PHE A 123 7.86 -19.87 12.58
CA PHE A 123 7.72 -21.23 12.02
C PHE A 123 7.36 -21.19 10.54
N SER A 124 6.42 -20.33 10.14
CA SER A 124 6.02 -20.16 8.74
C SER A 124 7.18 -19.67 7.88
N ALA A 125 7.97 -18.70 8.36
CA ALA A 125 9.13 -18.19 7.64
C ALA A 125 10.20 -19.28 7.42
N VAL A 126 10.53 -20.06 8.47
CA VAL A 126 11.47 -21.17 8.37
C VAL A 126 10.93 -22.27 7.45
N PHE A 127 9.67 -22.65 7.63
CA PHE A 127 9.03 -23.68 6.81
C PHE A 127 8.96 -23.26 5.34
N PHE A 128 8.65 -22.01 5.05
CA PHE A 128 8.64 -21.50 3.69
C PHE A 128 10.06 -21.52 3.10
N HIS A 129 11.05 -21.04 3.84
CA HIS A 129 12.45 -21.04 3.39
C HIS A 129 12.94 -22.46 3.03
N LEU A 130 12.78 -23.42 3.96
CA LEU A 130 13.25 -24.79 3.79
C LEU A 130 12.37 -25.61 2.83
N GLY A 131 11.05 -25.42 2.89
CA GLY A 131 10.09 -26.13 2.06
C GLY A 131 10.22 -25.76 0.59
N VAL A 132 10.37 -24.46 0.28
CA VAL A 132 10.66 -23.98 -1.07
C VAL A 132 12.01 -24.55 -1.53
N GLN A 133 13.09 -24.38 -0.76
CA GLN A 133 14.40 -24.89 -1.16
C GLN A 133 14.42 -26.42 -1.41
N SER A 134 13.76 -27.21 -0.58
CA SER A 134 13.68 -28.67 -0.72
C SER A 134 12.83 -29.11 -1.92
N TRP A 135 11.69 -28.45 -2.16
CA TRP A 135 10.82 -28.78 -3.30
C TRP A 135 11.46 -28.39 -4.64
N PHE A 136 12.19 -27.26 -4.68
CA PHE A 136 12.82 -26.76 -5.91
C PHE A 136 14.19 -27.41 -6.23
N SER A 137 14.96 -27.87 -5.24
CA SER A 137 16.32 -28.40 -5.50
C SER A 137 16.33 -29.83 -6.02
N GLU A 138 15.68 -30.76 -5.33
CA GLU A 138 15.79 -32.20 -5.62
C GLU A 138 14.60 -32.72 -6.43
N ARG A 139 13.39 -32.27 -6.07
CA ARG A 139 12.14 -32.77 -6.66
C ARG A 139 11.88 -32.20 -8.05
N VAL A 140 11.96 -30.87 -8.20
CA VAL A 140 11.77 -30.21 -9.52
C VAL A 140 12.88 -30.59 -10.50
N ARG A 141 14.14 -30.63 -10.05
CA ARG A 141 15.27 -31.00 -10.93
C ARG A 141 15.16 -32.42 -11.47
N THR A 142 14.72 -33.38 -10.64
CA THR A 142 14.54 -34.78 -11.06
C THR A 142 13.36 -34.95 -12.03
N VAL A 143 12.23 -34.28 -11.78
CA VAL A 143 11.05 -34.35 -12.67
C VAL A 143 11.32 -33.68 -14.01
N VAL A 144 11.95 -32.50 -14.01
CA VAL A 144 12.29 -31.79 -15.25
C VAL A 144 13.34 -32.56 -16.06
N GLY A 145 14.35 -33.14 -15.40
CA GLY A 145 15.34 -34.00 -16.05
C GLY A 145 14.72 -35.27 -16.66
N GLY A 146 13.78 -35.91 -15.95
CA GLY A 146 13.03 -37.05 -16.47
C GLY A 146 12.15 -36.70 -17.68
N SER A 147 11.49 -35.54 -17.67
CA SER A 147 10.72 -35.07 -18.83
C SER A 147 11.59 -34.76 -20.05
N LEU A 148 12.79 -34.19 -19.85
CA LEU A 148 13.74 -33.96 -20.93
C LEU A 148 14.22 -35.29 -21.54
N ALA A 149 14.58 -36.27 -20.70
CA ALA A 149 15.00 -37.59 -21.16
C ALA A 149 13.91 -38.30 -21.98
N VAL A 150 12.64 -38.20 -21.58
CA VAL A 150 11.50 -38.76 -22.33
C VAL A 150 11.28 -38.04 -23.66
N ALA A 151 11.40 -36.71 -23.69
CA ALA A 151 11.28 -35.93 -24.92
C ALA A 151 12.41 -36.26 -25.92
N GLU A 152 13.65 -36.39 -25.44
CA GLU A 152 14.80 -36.80 -26.24
C GLU A 152 14.63 -38.22 -26.79
N ALA A 153 14.16 -39.16 -25.96
CA ALA A 153 13.85 -40.52 -26.39
C ALA A 153 12.77 -40.55 -27.49
N TYR A 154 11.70 -39.75 -27.36
CA TYR A 154 10.62 -39.68 -28.34
C TYR A 154 11.09 -39.14 -29.70
N VAL A 155 11.95 -38.10 -29.69
CA VAL A 155 12.55 -37.51 -30.90
C VAL A 155 13.55 -38.48 -31.55
N ALA A 156 14.36 -39.18 -30.75
CA ALA A 156 15.31 -40.17 -31.24
C ALA A 156 14.59 -41.35 -31.94
N GLU A 157 13.51 -41.85 -31.33
CA GLU A 157 12.68 -42.91 -31.90
C GLU A 157 12.05 -42.48 -33.23
N HIS A 158 11.43 -41.29 -33.28
CA HIS A 158 10.82 -40.77 -34.52
C HIS A 158 11.83 -40.58 -35.65
N ARG A 159 13.07 -40.19 -35.34
CA ARG A 159 14.15 -40.11 -36.34
C ARG A 159 14.56 -41.48 -36.87
N HIS A 160 14.49 -42.51 -36.03
CA HIS A 160 14.80 -43.89 -36.43
C HIS A 160 13.70 -44.49 -37.31
N THR A 161 12.42 -44.24 -36.99
CA THR A 161 11.29 -44.67 -37.83
C THR A 161 11.31 -44.01 -39.21
N ILE A 162 11.55 -42.70 -39.30
CA ILE A 162 11.63 -42.00 -40.60
C ILE A 162 12.79 -42.54 -41.44
N ARG A 163 13.94 -42.89 -40.83
CA ARG A 163 15.06 -43.48 -41.59
C ARG A 163 14.81 -44.92 -42.04
N ALA A 164 14.02 -45.68 -41.28
CA ALA A 164 13.67 -47.05 -41.63
C ALA A 164 12.67 -47.14 -42.79
N ASP A 165 11.84 -46.11 -42.98
CA ASP A 165 10.78 -46.07 -44.01
C ASP A 165 11.28 -45.54 -45.39
N ILE A 166 12.52 -45.01 -45.45
CA ILE A 166 13.15 -44.46 -46.67
C ILE A 166 14.07 -45.50 -47.36
N LEU A 167 14.24 -46.70 -46.78
CA LEU A 167 14.99 -47.83 -47.35
C LEU A 167 14.04 -48.96 -47.77
#